data_AF-A0A1V2PF02-F1
#
_entry.id   AF-A0A1V2PF02-F1
#
_cell.length_a   1.000
_cell.length_b   1.000
_cell.length_c   1.000
_cell.angle_alpha   90.00
_cell.angle_beta   90.00
_cell.angle_gamma   90.00
#
_symmetry.space_group_name_H-M   'P 1'
#
loop_
_entity.id
_entity.type
_entity.pdbx_description
1 polymer ?
#
loop_
_entity_poly.entity_id
_entity_poly.type
_entity_poly.pdbx_seq_one_letter_code
_entity_poly.pdbx_strand_id
1 'polypeptide(L)'
;MELSDELLDRLADLSQRCDPPPWKAMVEGRDHESGDSFIQVGEDRDRGEDIYVTRDSGPADDSFLDLIAAARTYLPLLIEEIRACRSGADKESGMPLGGPTDLRP
;
A
#
# COMPACT_ATOMS: atom_id res chain seq x y z
N MET A 1 17.23 -4.58 6.04
CA MET A 1 16.27 -4.87 4.97
C MET A 1 16.35 -3.74 3.98
N GLU A 2 16.49 -4.04 2.69
CA GLU A 2 16.66 -3.05 1.63
C GLU A 2 15.42 -3.05 0.73
N LEU A 3 14.99 -1.86 0.29
CA LEU A 3 13.86 -1.69 -0.61
C LEU A 3 14.38 -1.60 -2.05
N SER A 4 14.73 -2.73 -2.68
CA SER A 4 15.25 -2.73 -4.06
C SER A 4 14.14 -2.58 -5.10
N ASP A 5 14.48 -2.22 -6.34
CA ASP A 5 13.51 -2.17 -7.44
C ASP A 5 12.92 -3.56 -7.73
N GLU A 6 13.73 -4.62 -7.65
CA GLU A 6 13.27 -6.01 -7.75
C GLU A 6 12.21 -6.35 -6.66
N LEU A 7 12.39 -5.84 -5.43
CA LEU A 7 11.40 -6.01 -4.39
C LEU A 7 10.11 -5.24 -4.71
N LEU A 8 10.21 -4.01 -5.22
CA LEU A 8 9.04 -3.23 -5.62
C LEU A 8 8.26 -3.91 -6.76
N ASP A 9 8.96 -4.47 -7.75
CA ASP A 9 8.36 -5.23 -8.85
C ASP A 9 7.64 -6.47 -8.31
N ARG A 10 8.29 -7.23 -7.43
CA ARG A 10 7.67 -8.40 -6.78
C ARG A 10 6.42 -8.03 -5.98
N LEU A 11 6.45 -6.90 -5.26
CA LEU A 11 5.28 -6.43 -4.50
C LEU A 11 4.14 -5.98 -5.43
N ALA A 12 4.45 -5.33 -6.55
CA ALA A 12 3.46 -4.97 -7.56
C ALA A 12 2.79 -6.21 -8.16
N ASP A 13 3.59 -7.23 -8.52
CA ASP A 13 3.09 -8.50 -9.06
C ASP A 13 2.26 -9.29 -8.06
N LEU A 14 2.61 -9.25 -6.77
CA LEU A 14 1.78 -9.83 -5.71
C LEU A 14 0.46 -9.08 -5.59
N SER A 15 0.50 -7.74 -5.56
CA SER A 15 -0.67 -6.89 -5.44
C SER A 15 -1.68 -7.11 -6.59
N GLN A 16 -1.19 -7.22 -7.82
CA GLN A 16 -2.03 -7.45 -9.02
C GLN A 16 -2.73 -8.82 -9.04
N ARG A 17 -2.20 -9.82 -8.34
CA ARG A 17 -2.79 -11.16 -8.27
C ARG A 17 -3.88 -11.31 -7.22
N CYS A 18 -3.99 -10.35 -6.30
CA CYS A 18 -5.05 -10.30 -5.31
C CYS A 18 -6.23 -9.50 -5.83
N ASP A 19 -7.42 -9.73 -5.26
CA ASP A 19 -8.60 -8.93 -5.57
C ASP A 19 -8.33 -7.43 -5.47
N PRO A 20 -8.88 -6.61 -6.37
CA PRO A 20 -8.58 -5.19 -6.45
C PRO A 20 -9.01 -4.43 -5.17
N PRO A 21 -8.38 -3.27 -4.88
CA PRO A 21 -8.86 -2.37 -3.83
C PRO A 21 -10.23 -1.75 -4.21
N PRO A 22 -11.00 -1.22 -3.25
CA PRO A 22 -10.65 -1.07 -1.83
C PRO A 22 -10.82 -2.34 -1.02
N TRP A 23 -9.93 -2.54 -0.04
CA TRP A 23 -10.12 -3.51 1.04
C TRP A 23 -10.37 -2.75 2.34
N LYS A 24 -11.37 -3.17 3.11
CA LYS A 24 -11.76 -2.51 4.35
C LYS A 24 -11.98 -3.51 5.46
N ALA A 25 -11.38 -3.28 6.62
CA ALA A 25 -11.69 -4.06 7.82
C ALA A 25 -13.10 -3.69 8.32
N MET A 26 -13.90 -4.71 8.59
CA MET A 26 -15.25 -4.63 9.13
C MET A 26 -15.26 -5.36 10.47
N VAL A 27 -15.10 -4.59 11.55
CA VAL A 27 -14.92 -5.10 12.90
C VAL A 27 -16.24 -5.13 13.68
N GLU A 28 -16.54 -6.25 14.32
CA GLU A 28 -17.74 -6.41 15.15
C GLU A 28 -17.71 -5.44 16.33
N GLY A 29 -18.84 -4.76 16.58
CA GLY A 29 -18.97 -3.74 17.62
C GLY A 29 -18.37 -2.38 17.27
N ARG A 30 -17.62 -2.27 16.15
CA ARG A 30 -17.08 -1.00 15.64
C ARG A 30 -17.76 -0.56 14.35
N ASP A 31 -17.78 -1.45 13.37
CA ASP A 31 -18.24 -1.18 12.00
C ASP A 31 -19.57 -1.89 11.68
N HIS A 32 -19.92 -2.92 12.44
CA HIS A 32 -21.19 -3.65 12.36
C HIS A 32 -21.59 -4.23 13.72
N GLU A 33 -22.85 -4.67 13.86
CA GLU A 33 -23.43 -5.01 15.17
C GLU A 33 -23.31 -6.50 15.55
N SER A 34 -23.04 -7.40 14.61
CA SER A 34 -23.07 -8.84 14.88
C SER A 34 -22.32 -9.67 13.84
N GLY A 35 -21.68 -10.75 14.28
CA GLY A 35 -20.96 -11.71 13.44
C GLY A 35 -19.46 -11.52 13.53
N ASP A 36 -18.68 -12.32 12.82
CA ASP A 36 -17.22 -12.25 12.94
C ASP A 36 -16.66 -10.95 12.32
N SER A 37 -15.51 -10.47 12.82
CA SER A 37 -14.73 -9.43 12.13
C SER A 37 -14.10 -9.99 10.85
N PHE A 38 -14.12 -9.22 9.76
CA PHE A 38 -13.61 -9.64 8.45
C PHE A 38 -13.00 -8.50 7.65
N ILE A 39 -12.35 -8.81 6.53
CA ILE A 39 -11.94 -7.83 5.52
C ILE A 39 -12.92 -7.90 4.34
N GLN A 40 -13.63 -6.79 4.13
CA GLN A 40 -14.46 -6.56 2.97
C GLN A 40 -13.57 -6.25 1.76
N VAL A 41 -13.78 -6.97 0.67
CA VAL A 41 -13.10 -6.77 -0.61
C VAL A 41 -14.04 -6.11 -1.61
N GLY A 42 -13.66 -4.96 -2.14
CA GLY A 42 -14.49 -4.17 -3.05
C GLY A 42 -15.73 -3.55 -2.40
N GLU A 43 -16.48 -2.79 -3.20
CA GLU A 43 -17.69 -2.08 -2.79
C GLU A 43 -18.76 -2.18 -3.89
N ASP A 44 -20.03 -2.02 -3.51
CA ASP A 44 -21.19 -2.01 -4.41
C ASP A 44 -21.22 -3.17 -5.41
N ARG A 45 -21.09 -2.88 -6.71
CA ARG A 45 -21.18 -3.84 -7.81
C ARG A 45 -19.90 -4.64 -8.01
N ASP A 46 -18.79 -4.15 -7.46
CA ASP A 46 -17.47 -4.76 -7.52
C ASP A 46 -17.12 -5.48 -6.19
N ARG A 47 -18.13 -5.71 -5.35
CA ARG A 47 -18.01 -6.42 -4.08
C ARG A 47 -17.65 -7.89 -4.29
N GLY A 48 -16.47 -8.28 -3.80
CA GLY A 48 -15.97 -9.65 -3.81
C GLY A 48 -16.44 -10.48 -2.60
N GLU A 49 -15.78 -11.60 -2.35
CA GLU A 49 -15.98 -12.40 -1.13
C GLU A 49 -15.36 -11.72 0.10
N ASP A 50 -15.79 -12.09 1.30
CA ASP A 50 -15.14 -11.66 2.54
C ASP A 50 -13.90 -12.50 2.85
N ILE A 51 -12.87 -11.84 3.37
CA ILE A 51 -11.66 -12.51 3.84
C ILE A 51 -11.68 -12.54 5.36
N TYR A 52 -11.67 -13.77 5.91
CA TYR A 52 -11.51 -14.02 7.33
C TYR A 52 -10.05 -14.36 7.64
N VAL A 53 -9.49 -13.70 8.64
CA VAL A 53 -8.09 -13.90 9.04
C VAL A 53 -8.07 -14.67 10.37
N THR A 54 -7.58 -15.90 10.34
CA THR A 54 -7.46 -16.76 11.52
C THR A 54 -6.00 -17.09 11.80
N ARG A 55 -5.64 -17.11 13.07
CA ARG A 55 -4.41 -17.70 13.62
C ARG A 55 -4.74 -19.09 14.15
N ASP A 56 -3.70 -19.85 14.48
CA ASP A 56 -3.85 -21.20 15.05
C ASP A 56 -4.71 -21.20 16.33
N SER A 57 -4.62 -20.12 17.12
CA SER A 57 -5.38 -19.95 18.36
C SER A 57 -6.80 -19.40 18.19
N GLY A 58 -7.24 -19.07 16.97
CA GLY A 58 -8.54 -18.43 16.70
C GLY A 58 -8.45 -17.22 15.77
N PRO A 59 -9.53 -16.43 15.60
CA PRO A 59 -9.52 -15.22 14.78
C PRO A 59 -8.36 -14.27 15.13
N ALA A 60 -7.80 -13.61 14.12
CA ALA A 60 -6.80 -12.57 14.35
C ALA A 60 -7.47 -11.32 14.95
N ASP A 61 -6.74 -10.60 15.80
CA ASP A 61 -7.24 -9.35 16.38
C ASP A 61 -7.50 -8.30 15.29
N ASP A 62 -8.44 -7.39 15.56
CA ASP A 62 -8.87 -6.33 14.64
C ASP A 62 -7.71 -5.53 14.03
N SER A 63 -6.63 -5.32 14.79
CA SER A 63 -5.43 -4.61 14.30
C SER A 63 -4.73 -5.32 13.14
N PHE A 64 -4.81 -6.64 13.04
CA PHE A 64 -4.33 -7.38 11.88
C PHE A 64 -5.21 -7.13 10.66
N LEU A 65 -6.53 -7.12 10.84
CA LEU A 65 -7.48 -6.87 9.77
C LEU A 65 -7.28 -5.44 9.22
N ASP A 66 -7.18 -4.45 10.11
CA ASP A 66 -6.92 -3.06 9.76
C ASP A 66 -5.62 -2.92 8.98
N LEU A 67 -4.52 -3.53 9.46
CA LEU A 67 -3.22 -3.46 8.80
C LEU A 67 -3.25 -4.13 7.41
N ILE A 68 -3.81 -5.33 7.30
CA ILE A 68 -3.86 -6.07 6.03
C ILE A 68 -4.72 -5.33 5.01
N ALA A 69 -5.91 -4.87 5.41
CA ALA A 69 -6.82 -4.12 4.56
C ALA A 69 -6.19 -2.81 4.06
N ALA A 70 -5.59 -2.03 4.97
CA ALA A 70 -4.91 -0.79 4.62
C ALA A 70 -3.69 -1.06 3.71
N ALA A 71 -2.83 -2.01 4.07
CA ALA A 71 -1.65 -2.35 3.30
C ALA A 71 -2.03 -2.76 1.88
N ARG A 72 -3.01 -3.67 1.71
CA ARG A 72 -3.45 -4.09 0.37
C ARG A 72 -4.07 -2.95 -0.43
N THR A 73 -4.86 -2.08 0.22
CA THR A 73 -5.51 -0.93 -0.44
C THR A 73 -4.48 0.06 -0.98
N TYR A 74 -3.48 0.42 -0.18
CA TYR A 74 -2.56 1.49 -0.52
C TYR A 74 -1.25 1.02 -1.16
N LEU A 75 -0.92 -0.28 -1.13
CA LEU A 75 0.33 -0.79 -1.69
C LEU A 75 0.62 -0.36 -3.14
N PRO A 76 -0.34 -0.41 -4.10
CA PRO A 76 -0.07 0.07 -5.46
C PRO A 76 0.37 1.53 -5.50
N LEU A 77 -0.33 2.41 -4.78
CA LEU A 77 -0.02 3.84 -4.72
C LEU A 77 1.34 4.08 -4.05
N LEU A 78 1.62 3.37 -2.96
CA LEU A 78 2.92 3.50 -2.27
C LEU A 78 4.09 3.09 -3.17
N ILE A 79 3.94 2.03 -3.97
CA ILE A 79 4.97 1.60 -4.93
C ILE A 79 5.21 2.69 -5.98
N GLU A 80 4.14 3.27 -6.53
CA GLU A 80 4.23 4.36 -7.51
C GLU A 80 4.93 5.58 -6.94
N GLU A 81 4.56 6.01 -5.74
CA GLU A 81 5.18 7.13 -5.03
C GLU A 81 6.67 6.89 -4.77
N ILE A 82 7.06 5.69 -4.34
CA ILE A 82 8.47 5.35 -4.14
C ILE A 82 9.27 5.47 -5.44
N ARG A 83 8.74 4.97 -6.56
CA ARG A 83 9.39 5.07 -7.87
C ARG A 83 9.50 6.51 -8.35
N ALA A 84 8.46 7.32 -8.13
CA ALA A 84 8.45 8.74 -8.46
C ALA A 84 9.52 9.51 -7.66
N CYS A 85 9.62 9.27 -6.35
CA CYS A 85 10.64 9.87 -5.48
C CYS A 85 12.06 9.54 -5.94
N ARG A 86 12.35 8.29 -6.34
CA ARG A 86 13.66 7.90 -6.86
C ARG A 86 13.99 8.62 -8.17
N SER A 87 13.04 8.65 -9.09
CA SER A 87 13.19 9.33 -10.39
C SER A 87 13.35 10.85 -10.25
N GLY A 88 12.79 11.45 -9.20
CA GLY A 88 12.94 12.86 -8.85
C GLY A 88 14.29 13.18 -8.20
N ALA A 89 14.76 12.33 -7.28
CA ALA A 89 16.07 12.46 -6.64
C ALA A 89 17.22 12.41 -7.66
N ASP A 90 17.08 11.60 -8.71
CA ASP A 90 18.05 11.50 -9.80
C ASP A 90 18.13 12.80 -10.64
N LYS A 91 17.02 13.56 -10.74
CA LYS A 91 16.97 14.83 -11.48
C LYS A 91 17.63 15.98 -10.72
N GLU A 92 17.54 16.00 -9.38
CA GLU A 92 18.21 17.02 -8.56
C GLU A 92 19.72 16.77 -8.44
N SER A 93 20.16 15.51 -8.48
CA SER A 93 21.60 15.16 -8.45
C SER A 93 22.34 15.47 -9.77
N GLY A 94 21.61 15.56 -10.89
CA GLY A 94 22.15 15.81 -12.24
C GLY A 94 22.22 17.26 -12.69
N MET A 95 21.77 18.25 -11.89
CA MET A 95 21.93 19.66 -12.25
C MET A 95 23.37 20.11 -11.98
N PRO A 96 24.14 20.55 -13.00
CA PRO A 96 25.44 21.14 -12.75
C PRO A 96 25.20 22.43 -11.95
N LEU A 97 25.87 22.54 -10.81
CA LEU A 97 26.00 23.82 -10.10
C LEU A 97 26.66 24.80 -11.07
N GLY A 98 25.83 25.62 -11.72
CA GLY A 98 26.27 26.67 -12.62
C GLY A 98 27.33 27.51 -11.92
N GLY A 99 28.53 27.51 -12.51
CA GLY A 99 29.73 28.15 -12.03
C GLY A 99 29.63 29.68 -11.94
N PRO A 100 30.73 30.34 -11.52
CA PRO A 100 30.73 31.64 -10.90
C PRO A 100 30.21 32.73 -11.84
N THR A 101 29.24 33.49 -11.36
CA THR A 101 28.86 34.79 -11.90
C THR A 101 29.99 35.77 -11.64
N ASP A 102 30.99 35.79 -12.52
CA ASP A 102 31.86 36.94 -12.68
C ASP A 102 31.43 37.69 -13.95
N LEU A 103 30.88 38.88 -13.74
CA LEU A 103 30.94 39.97 -14.70
C LEU A 103 30.89 41.27 -13.89
N ARG A 104 32.08 41.66 -13.42
CA ARG A 104 32.49 43.06 -13.23
C ARG A 104 32.36 43.87 -14.54
N PRO A 105 32.37 45.20 -14.51
CA PRO A 105 32.83 46.10 -13.43
C PRO A 105 31.75 46.95 -12.76
#